data_AF-T1GHN3-F1
#
_entry.id   AF-T1GHN3-F1
#
_cell.length_a   1.000
_cell.length_b   1.000
_cell.length_c   1.000
_cell.angle_alpha   90.00
_cell.angle_beta   90.00
_cell.angle_gamma   90.00
#
_symmetry.space_group_name_H-M   'P 1'
#
loop_
_entity.id
_entity.type
_entity.pdbx_description
1 polymer ?
#
loop_
_entity_poly.entity_id
_entity_poly.type
_entity_poly.pdbx_seq_one_letter_code
_entity_poly.pdbx_strand_id
1 'polypeptide(L)'
;MDALLKKDLSCRECAENMSCILKKLGQPMQTNIYYNVVKMVLERMSSVMVDKESIGVLISLIEECIKINRTVIKEVRIKADIAGVRGLQLLTVLSFCFAAYFQHEPILQHLLTLLAYSETEYEYVVSYVLKIFTHLGKYVPLSKNYPEIFEQLVTICCELCKTGTPKQAKQAVRCVYVNAINREDPEKENTTAMNMFNELVEFLKIGLNPENENFRTAIVCMGHIAFHMPNKYTLTMKNFVARKFVKELLILKVPEDRGDLPEGEWCKEEELPEITLCKLEAMKAMARWLTGLKTDVTAAEKTFRMLSAIIERGGDLLQDNILSTAEKSWIRLTAAMLFSKYANKKVSVIKSLQSNILI
;
A
#
# COMPACT_ATOMS: atom_id res chain seq x y z
N MET A 1 0.82 -35.66 -13.31
CA MET A 1 -0.05 -34.59 -12.78
C MET A 1 0.79 -33.42 -12.25
N ASP A 2 1.91 -33.69 -11.58
CA ASP A 2 2.80 -32.67 -11.01
C ASP A 2 3.30 -31.62 -12.00
N ALA A 3 3.44 -31.98 -13.28
CA ALA A 3 3.83 -31.04 -14.33
C ALA A 3 2.81 -29.93 -14.58
N LEU A 4 1.50 -30.15 -14.37
CA LEU A 4 0.45 -29.11 -14.53
C LEU A 4 0.28 -28.24 -13.28
N LEU A 5 0.79 -28.70 -12.14
CA LEU A 5 0.71 -27.99 -10.87
C LEU A 5 1.90 -27.04 -10.64
N LYS A 6 2.89 -27.08 -11.55
CA LYS A 6 3.98 -26.10 -11.58
C LYS A 6 3.40 -24.70 -11.84
N LYS A 7 3.83 -23.74 -11.02
CA LYS A 7 3.27 -22.38 -11.00
C LYS A 7 3.84 -21.45 -12.07
N ASP A 8 4.80 -21.92 -12.84
CA ASP A 8 5.58 -21.15 -13.83
C ASP A 8 5.45 -21.72 -15.27
N LEU A 9 4.46 -22.58 -15.52
CA LEU A 9 4.22 -23.15 -16.85
C LEU A 9 3.73 -22.10 -17.85
N SER A 10 4.26 -22.14 -19.07
CA SER A 10 3.71 -21.38 -20.19
C SER A 10 2.31 -21.89 -20.58
N CYS A 11 1.50 -21.03 -21.21
CA CYS A 11 0.18 -21.43 -21.71
C CYS A 11 0.31 -22.56 -22.74
N ARG A 12 1.37 -22.55 -23.54
CA ARG A 12 1.69 -23.60 -24.52
C ARG A 12 1.93 -24.94 -23.85
N GLU A 13 2.82 -25.00 -22.85
CA GLU A 13 3.09 -26.23 -22.10
C GLU A 13 1.85 -26.72 -21.37
N CYS A 14 1.03 -25.80 -20.85
CA CYS A 14 -0.23 -26.14 -20.19
C CYS A 14 -1.20 -26.81 -21.17
N ALA A 15 -1.36 -26.26 -22.37
CA ALA A 15 -2.19 -26.82 -23.44
C ALA A 15 -1.68 -28.19 -23.94
N GLU A 16 -0.36 -28.33 -24.13
CA GLU A 16 0.28 -29.59 -24.53
C GLU A 16 0.09 -30.68 -23.47
N ASN A 17 0.30 -30.36 -22.19
CA ASN A 17 0.09 -31.27 -21.07
C ASN A 17 -1.38 -31.68 -20.94
N MET A 18 -2.31 -30.73 -21.08
CA MET A 18 -3.74 -31.00 -21.06
C MET A 18 -4.13 -31.95 -22.21
N SER A 19 -3.64 -31.69 -23.42
CA SER A 19 -3.86 -32.55 -24.59
C SER A 19 -3.33 -33.97 -24.36
N CYS A 20 -2.16 -34.11 -23.75
CA CYS A 20 -1.59 -35.40 -23.40
C CYS A 20 -2.47 -36.19 -22.41
N ILE A 21 -2.99 -35.52 -21.37
CA ILE A 21 -3.89 -36.16 -20.40
C ILE A 21 -5.20 -36.57 -21.05
N LEU A 22 -5.81 -35.68 -21.83
CA LEU A 22 -7.05 -35.98 -22.55
C LEU A 22 -6.89 -37.14 -23.52
N LYS A 23 -5.76 -37.22 -24.26
CA LYS A 23 -5.46 -38.36 -25.14
C LYS A 23 -5.36 -39.68 -24.38
N LYS A 24 -4.77 -39.67 -23.18
CA LYS A 24 -4.66 -40.88 -22.33
C LYS A 24 -6.00 -41.32 -21.74
N LEU A 25 -6.97 -40.42 -21.62
CA LEU A 25 -8.31 -40.70 -21.09
C LEU A 25 -9.24 -41.35 -22.13
N GLY A 26 -8.83 -41.43 -23.39
CA GLY A 26 -9.59 -42.05 -24.48
C GLY A 26 -10.25 -41.04 -25.42
N GLN A 27 -11.16 -41.54 -26.27
CA GLN A 27 -11.81 -40.71 -27.28
C GLN A 27 -12.86 -39.77 -26.66
N PRO A 28 -12.96 -38.52 -27.16
CA PRO A 28 -13.97 -37.57 -26.70
C PRO A 28 -15.37 -38.04 -27.13
N MET A 29 -16.05 -38.75 -26.24
CA MET A 29 -17.45 -39.17 -26.44
C MET A 29 -18.34 -38.46 -25.42
N GLN A 30 -19.46 -37.86 -25.88
CA GLN A 30 -20.38 -37.14 -25.01
C GLN A 30 -20.99 -38.02 -23.90
N THR A 31 -21.08 -39.33 -24.13
CA THR A 31 -21.56 -40.32 -23.15
C THR A 31 -20.53 -40.66 -22.09
N ASN A 32 -19.25 -40.33 -22.28
CA ASN A 32 -18.19 -40.60 -21.31
C ASN A 32 -18.14 -39.49 -20.26
N ILE A 33 -18.95 -39.64 -19.20
CA ILE A 33 -19.06 -38.70 -18.08
C ILE A 33 -17.69 -38.46 -17.43
N TYR A 34 -16.87 -39.51 -17.29
CA TYR A 34 -15.54 -39.41 -16.69
C TYR A 34 -14.61 -38.49 -17.49
N TYR A 35 -14.56 -38.67 -18.82
CA TYR A 35 -13.80 -37.79 -19.70
C TYR A 35 -14.23 -36.32 -19.58
N ASN A 36 -15.54 -36.07 -19.59
CA ASN A 36 -16.08 -34.72 -19.53
C ASN A 36 -15.80 -34.02 -18.19
N VAL A 37 -15.90 -34.75 -17.07
CA VAL A 37 -15.57 -34.21 -15.75
C VAL A 37 -14.08 -33.87 -15.67
N VAL A 38 -13.20 -34.78 -16.10
CA VAL A 38 -11.76 -34.52 -16.06
C VAL A 38 -11.38 -33.36 -17.00
N LYS A 39 -11.98 -33.29 -18.19
CA LYS A 39 -11.80 -32.17 -19.12
C LYS A 39 -12.21 -30.85 -18.48
N MET A 40 -13.40 -30.76 -17.88
CA MET A 40 -13.86 -29.55 -17.19
C MET A 40 -12.94 -29.11 -16.05
N VAL A 41 -12.42 -30.07 -15.27
CA VAL A 41 -11.47 -29.78 -14.18
C VAL A 41 -10.16 -29.25 -14.76
N LEU A 42 -9.64 -29.90 -15.80
CA LEU A 42 -8.40 -29.46 -16.47
C LEU A 42 -8.53 -28.06 -17.05
N GLU A 43 -9.64 -27.73 -17.73
CA GLU A 43 -9.90 -26.40 -18.31
C GLU A 43 -9.99 -25.29 -17.25
N ARG A 44 -10.37 -25.63 -16.01
CA ARG A 44 -10.47 -24.67 -14.90
C ARG A 44 -9.17 -24.51 -14.12
N MET A 45 -8.31 -25.53 -14.14
CA MET A 45 -7.03 -25.51 -13.43
C MET A 45 -5.88 -25.02 -14.30
N SER A 46 -6.01 -25.12 -15.63
CA SER A 46 -4.98 -24.70 -16.57
C SER A 46 -4.96 -23.18 -16.74
N SER A 47 -3.76 -22.59 -16.66
CA SER A 47 -3.57 -21.21 -17.10
C SER A 47 -3.38 -21.21 -18.61
N VAL A 48 -4.43 -20.83 -19.34
CA VAL A 48 -4.41 -20.76 -20.82
C VAL A 48 -4.40 -19.32 -21.34
N MET A 49 -4.48 -18.34 -20.46
CA MET A 49 -4.50 -16.90 -20.80
C MET A 49 -3.36 -16.10 -20.16
N VAL A 50 -2.71 -16.65 -19.12
CA VAL A 50 -1.73 -15.90 -18.33
C VAL A 50 -0.48 -16.74 -18.17
N ASP A 51 0.60 -16.25 -18.75
CA ASP A 51 1.95 -16.74 -18.53
C ASP A 51 2.94 -15.56 -18.58
N LYS A 52 4.23 -15.87 -18.51
CA LYS A 52 5.32 -14.91 -18.61
C LYS A 52 5.22 -14.04 -19.87
N GLU A 53 4.98 -14.66 -21.04
CA GLU A 53 4.95 -13.94 -22.32
C GLU A 53 3.76 -13.00 -22.40
N SER A 54 2.58 -13.48 -21.98
CA SER A 54 1.34 -12.72 -21.94
C SER A 54 1.44 -11.51 -21.01
N ILE A 55 2.10 -11.65 -19.86
CA ILE A 55 2.36 -10.54 -18.95
C ILE A 55 3.33 -9.53 -19.57
N GLY A 56 4.41 -10.00 -20.21
CA GLY A 56 5.35 -9.12 -20.91
C GLY A 56 4.65 -8.28 -21.98
N VAL A 57 3.84 -8.91 -22.83
CA VAL A 57 3.05 -8.23 -23.86
C VAL A 57 2.07 -7.24 -23.23
N LEU A 58 1.38 -7.61 -22.15
CA LEU A 58 0.44 -6.72 -21.47
C LEU A 58 1.13 -5.48 -20.90
N ILE A 59 2.32 -5.62 -20.31
CA ILE A 59 3.09 -4.49 -19.80
C ILE A 59 3.48 -3.54 -20.95
N SER A 60 3.95 -4.07 -22.07
CA SER A 60 4.27 -3.28 -23.27
C SER A 60 3.05 -2.51 -23.80
N LEU A 61 1.89 -3.17 -23.91
CA LEU A 61 0.65 -2.52 -24.35
C LEU A 61 0.22 -1.39 -23.40
N ILE A 62 0.40 -1.59 -22.10
CA ILE A 62 0.10 -0.57 -21.08
C ILE A 62 1.05 0.61 -21.20
N GLU A 63 2.34 0.33 -21.39
CA GLU A 63 3.35 1.37 -21.62
C GLU A 63 3.05 2.18 -22.88
N GLU A 64 2.64 1.53 -23.98
CA GLU A 64 2.20 2.21 -25.21
C GLU A 64 0.96 3.07 -24.99
N CYS A 65 0.01 2.60 -24.16
CA CYS A 65 -1.17 3.39 -23.79
C CYS A 65 -0.86 4.59 -22.90
N ILE A 66 0.18 4.49 -22.06
CA ILE A 66 0.65 5.57 -21.18
C ILE A 66 1.45 6.58 -21.98
N LYS A 67 2.28 6.12 -22.93
CA LYS A 67 3.07 6.97 -23.83
C LYS A 67 2.21 7.60 -24.94
N ILE A 68 2.76 8.59 -25.62
CA ILE A 68 2.10 9.38 -26.68
C ILE A 68 1.62 8.53 -27.88
N ASN A 69 2.10 7.28 -28.03
CA ASN A 69 1.78 6.44 -29.18
C ASN A 69 0.42 5.73 -29.03
N ARG A 70 -0.65 6.48 -29.29
CA ARG A 70 -2.06 6.04 -29.14
C ARG A 70 -2.55 5.09 -30.24
N THR A 71 -1.67 4.38 -30.94
CA THR A 71 -2.04 3.39 -31.97
C THR A 71 -2.90 2.28 -31.38
N VAL A 72 -2.46 1.69 -30.27
CA VAL A 72 -3.22 0.64 -29.55
C VAL A 72 -4.57 1.15 -29.05
N ILE A 73 -4.63 2.40 -28.58
CA ILE A 73 -5.86 3.02 -28.07
C ILE A 73 -6.95 3.07 -29.18
N LYS A 74 -6.56 3.33 -30.43
CA LYS A 74 -7.48 3.33 -31.57
C LYS A 74 -8.00 1.93 -31.89
N GLU A 75 -7.17 0.90 -31.77
CA GLU A 75 -7.56 -0.49 -32.02
C GLU A 75 -8.49 -1.02 -30.92
N VAL A 76 -8.17 -0.74 -29.65
CA VAL A 76 -8.90 -1.26 -28.49
C VAL A 76 -10.19 -0.46 -28.23
N ARG A 77 -10.38 0.70 -28.89
CA ARG A 77 -11.56 1.59 -28.74
C ARG A 77 -11.83 2.01 -27.28
N ILE A 78 -10.78 2.11 -26.47
CA ILE A 78 -10.85 2.63 -25.09
C ILE A 78 -10.33 4.07 -25.11
N LYS A 79 -10.86 4.92 -24.23
CA LYS A 79 -10.33 6.28 -24.10
C LYS A 79 -8.92 6.27 -23.46
N ALA A 80 -8.02 7.08 -24.00
CA ALA A 80 -6.60 7.11 -23.62
C ALA A 80 -6.37 7.38 -22.11
N ASP A 81 -7.19 8.26 -21.54
CA ASP A 81 -7.21 8.64 -20.12
C ASP A 81 -7.53 7.48 -19.17
N ILE A 82 -8.28 6.47 -19.65
CA ILE A 82 -8.75 5.35 -18.84
C ILE A 82 -7.94 4.08 -19.12
N ALA A 83 -7.42 3.91 -20.34
CA ALA A 83 -6.74 2.70 -20.78
C ALA A 83 -5.55 2.32 -19.88
N GLY A 84 -4.65 3.27 -19.62
CA GLY A 84 -3.48 3.05 -18.74
C GLY A 84 -3.88 2.66 -17.32
N VAL A 85 -4.85 3.38 -16.74
CA VAL A 85 -5.36 3.10 -15.38
C VAL A 85 -5.97 1.70 -15.29
N ARG A 86 -6.80 1.30 -16.28
CA ARG A 86 -7.43 -0.01 -16.30
C ARG A 86 -6.42 -1.14 -16.52
N GLY A 87 -5.45 -0.93 -17.39
CA GLY A 87 -4.36 -1.88 -17.61
C GLY A 87 -3.55 -2.13 -16.33
N LEU A 88 -3.17 -1.06 -15.61
CA LEU A 88 -2.46 -1.18 -14.34
C LEU A 88 -3.31 -1.82 -13.23
N GLN A 89 -4.63 -1.57 -13.21
CA GLN A 89 -5.56 -2.27 -12.32
C GLN A 89 -5.58 -3.77 -12.61
N LEU A 90 -5.63 -4.16 -13.90
CA LEU A 90 -5.56 -5.55 -14.31
C LEU A 90 -4.22 -6.19 -13.90
N LEU A 91 -3.09 -5.56 -14.18
CA LEU A 91 -1.76 -6.04 -13.73
C LEU A 91 -1.69 -6.18 -12.20
N THR A 92 -2.30 -5.26 -11.46
CA THR A 92 -2.37 -5.36 -9.98
C THR A 92 -3.14 -6.60 -9.52
N VAL A 93 -4.23 -6.96 -10.21
CA VAL A 93 -4.99 -8.19 -9.91
C VAL A 93 -4.19 -9.43 -10.32
N LEU A 94 -3.60 -9.42 -11.51
CA LEU A 94 -2.79 -10.53 -12.01
C LEU A 94 -1.56 -10.79 -11.13
N SER A 95 -0.87 -9.76 -10.65
CA SER A 95 0.25 -9.91 -9.72
C SER A 95 -0.15 -10.51 -8.37
N PHE A 96 -1.42 -10.38 -7.97
CA PHE A 96 -1.93 -11.02 -6.76
C PHE A 96 -2.28 -12.50 -7.00
N CYS A 97 -2.97 -12.80 -8.11
CA CYS A 97 -3.45 -14.15 -8.41
C CYS A 97 -2.35 -15.05 -9.00
N PHE A 98 -1.46 -14.48 -9.81
CA PHE A 98 -0.49 -15.18 -10.65
C PHE A 98 0.94 -14.65 -10.46
N ALA A 99 1.32 -14.36 -9.22
CA ALA A 99 2.61 -13.76 -8.87
C ALA A 99 3.83 -14.51 -9.43
N ALA A 100 3.74 -15.83 -9.61
CA ALA A 100 4.83 -16.66 -10.13
C ALA A 100 5.28 -16.23 -11.54
N TYR A 101 4.35 -15.88 -12.43
CA TYR A 101 4.69 -15.47 -13.79
C TYR A 101 5.32 -14.07 -13.91
N PHE A 102 5.33 -13.30 -12.81
CA PHE A 102 6.02 -12.01 -12.74
C PHE A 102 7.46 -12.15 -12.22
N GLN A 103 7.85 -13.30 -11.67
CA GLN A 103 9.16 -13.55 -11.09
C GLN A 103 10.17 -13.92 -12.18
N HIS A 104 10.34 -13.02 -13.14
CA HIS A 104 11.33 -13.12 -14.18
C HIS A 104 11.99 -11.76 -14.37
N GLU A 105 13.31 -11.75 -14.45
CA GLU A 105 14.13 -10.54 -14.54
C GLU A 105 13.68 -9.54 -15.63
N PRO A 106 13.34 -9.94 -16.88
CA PRO A 106 12.87 -8.99 -17.89
C PRO A 106 11.58 -8.27 -17.48
N ILE A 107 10.64 -8.97 -16.84
CA ILE A 107 9.38 -8.39 -16.38
C ILE A 107 9.63 -7.43 -15.21
N LEU A 108 10.48 -7.83 -14.27
CA LEU A 108 10.84 -7.01 -13.12
C LEU A 108 11.56 -5.73 -13.56
N GLN A 109 12.48 -5.82 -14.52
CA GLN A 109 13.18 -4.66 -15.07
C GLN A 109 12.21 -3.72 -15.81
N HIS A 110 11.26 -4.27 -16.56
CA HIS A 110 10.24 -3.46 -17.25
C HIS A 110 9.33 -2.73 -16.25
N LEU A 111 8.95 -3.39 -15.14
CA LEU A 111 8.23 -2.75 -14.05
C LEU A 111 9.07 -1.67 -13.34
N LEU A 112 10.39 -1.85 -13.19
CA LEU A 112 11.27 -0.80 -12.67
C LEU A 112 11.31 0.41 -13.59
N THR A 113 11.41 0.20 -14.91
CA THR A 113 11.31 1.28 -15.89
C THR A 113 9.98 2.03 -15.77
N LEU A 114 8.87 1.31 -15.50
CA LEU A 114 7.58 1.95 -15.26
C LEU A 114 7.54 2.81 -13.99
N LEU A 115 8.32 2.48 -12.96
CA LEU A 115 8.45 3.32 -11.76
C LEU A 115 9.23 4.61 -12.02
N ALA A 116 10.15 4.59 -12.99
CA ALA A 116 10.96 5.76 -13.35
C ALA A 116 10.16 6.85 -14.08
N TYR A 117 8.93 6.58 -14.53
CA TYR A 117 8.01 7.57 -15.12
C TYR A 117 7.40 8.52 -14.07
N SER A 118 8.11 8.85 -13.00
CA SER A 118 7.62 9.69 -11.89
C SER A 118 7.46 11.17 -12.25
N GLU A 119 7.73 11.57 -13.50
CA GLU A 119 7.44 12.92 -13.97
C GLU A 119 5.91 13.14 -14.06
N THR A 120 5.50 14.35 -13.67
CA THR A 120 4.22 14.71 -13.02
C THR A 120 2.91 14.30 -13.70
N GLU A 121 2.89 13.96 -14.99
CA GLU A 121 1.65 13.56 -15.70
C GLU A 121 1.19 12.12 -15.40
N TYR A 122 2.07 11.26 -14.88
CA TYR A 122 1.78 9.83 -14.69
C TYR A 122 1.96 9.34 -13.24
N GLU A 123 1.76 10.24 -12.26
CA GLU A 123 1.96 9.95 -10.84
C GLU A 123 1.19 8.70 -10.34
N TYR A 124 0.02 8.43 -10.93
CA TYR A 124 -0.80 7.26 -10.58
C TYR A 124 -0.10 5.93 -10.87
N VAL A 125 0.79 5.87 -11.87
CA VAL A 125 1.50 4.66 -12.30
C VAL A 125 2.33 4.10 -11.16
N VAL A 126 3.10 4.97 -10.49
CA VAL A 126 3.99 4.63 -9.38
C VAL A 126 3.23 3.87 -8.29
N SER A 127 2.04 4.34 -7.92
CA SER A 127 1.23 3.70 -6.88
C SER A 127 0.79 2.27 -7.23
N TYR A 128 0.46 2.01 -8.50
CA TYR A 128 0.07 0.67 -8.95
C TYR A 128 1.28 -0.26 -9.05
N VAL A 129 2.40 0.22 -9.60
CA VAL A 129 3.60 -0.60 -9.77
C VAL A 129 4.22 -0.98 -8.43
N LEU A 130 4.29 -0.07 -7.45
CA LEU A 130 4.72 -0.41 -6.09
C LEU A 130 3.80 -1.45 -5.43
N LYS A 131 2.50 -1.42 -5.74
CA LYS A 131 1.55 -2.43 -5.25
C LYS A 131 1.79 -3.79 -5.91
N ILE A 132 2.14 -3.82 -7.19
CA ILE A 132 2.58 -5.04 -7.90
C ILE A 132 3.81 -5.60 -7.19
N PHE A 133 4.89 -4.83 -7.03
CA PHE A 133 6.09 -5.29 -6.33
C PHE A 133 5.81 -5.76 -4.89
N THR A 134 4.85 -5.14 -4.19
CA THR A 134 4.39 -5.60 -2.87
C THR A 134 3.69 -6.96 -2.95
N HIS A 135 2.90 -7.25 -3.99
CA HIS A 135 2.30 -8.57 -4.20
C HIS A 135 3.38 -9.61 -4.53
N LEU A 136 4.36 -9.26 -5.36
CA LEU A 136 5.46 -10.13 -5.71
C LEU A 136 6.31 -10.50 -4.48
N GLY A 137 6.67 -9.51 -3.66
CA GLY A 137 7.38 -9.76 -2.41
C GLY A 137 6.58 -10.59 -1.40
N LYS A 138 5.25 -10.53 -1.46
CA LYS A 138 4.41 -11.42 -0.65
C LYS A 138 4.44 -12.87 -1.12
N TYR A 139 4.71 -13.11 -2.39
CA TYR A 139 4.88 -14.44 -2.93
C TYR A 139 6.31 -14.94 -2.63
N VAL A 140 7.32 -14.23 -3.13
CA VAL A 140 8.75 -14.46 -2.86
C VAL A 140 9.46 -13.11 -2.76
N PRO A 141 10.18 -12.82 -1.65
CA PRO A 141 10.93 -11.58 -1.49
C PRO A 141 11.99 -11.39 -2.56
N LEU A 142 12.03 -10.21 -3.18
CA LEU A 142 13.02 -9.89 -4.22
C LEU A 142 14.45 -9.90 -3.68
N SER A 143 14.66 -9.57 -2.40
CA SER A 143 15.99 -9.60 -1.79
C SER A 143 16.65 -11.00 -1.80
N LYS A 144 15.87 -12.07 -1.99
CA LYS A 144 16.37 -13.46 -2.03
C LYS A 144 16.78 -13.89 -3.44
N ASN A 145 15.96 -13.59 -4.44
CA ASN A 145 16.13 -14.10 -5.80
C ASN A 145 16.70 -13.06 -6.79
N TYR A 146 16.52 -11.77 -6.53
CA TYR A 146 16.89 -10.67 -7.42
C TYR A 146 17.47 -9.47 -6.62
N PRO A 147 18.65 -9.64 -5.98
CA PRO A 147 19.22 -8.61 -5.10
C PRO A 147 19.51 -7.29 -5.83
N GLU A 148 19.99 -7.33 -7.07
CA GLU A 148 20.31 -6.12 -7.86
C GLU A 148 19.04 -5.29 -8.18
N ILE A 149 17.96 -5.97 -8.58
CA ILE A 149 16.65 -5.34 -8.82
C ILE A 149 16.12 -4.77 -7.51
N PHE A 150 16.31 -5.48 -6.39
CA PHE A 150 15.90 -5.02 -5.08
C PHE A 150 16.67 -3.76 -4.65
N GLU A 151 17.97 -3.66 -4.91
CA GLU A 151 18.76 -2.46 -4.64
C GLU A 151 18.28 -1.24 -5.43
N GLN A 152 18.01 -1.41 -6.73
CA GLN A 152 17.42 -0.35 -7.56
C GLN A 152 16.05 0.09 -7.01
N LEU A 153 15.21 -0.88 -6.63
CA LEU A 153 13.90 -0.62 -6.04
C LEU A 153 14.01 0.16 -4.71
N VAL A 154 14.97 -0.19 -3.86
CA VAL A 154 15.23 0.51 -2.58
C VAL A 154 15.60 1.97 -2.83
N THR A 155 16.47 2.25 -3.78
CA THR A 155 16.87 3.62 -4.14
C THR A 155 15.67 4.45 -4.60
N ILE A 156 14.87 3.93 -5.55
CA ILE A 156 13.66 4.61 -6.04
C ILE A 156 12.66 4.84 -4.89
N CYS A 157 12.44 3.82 -4.04
CA CYS A 157 11.53 3.93 -2.91
C CYS A 157 12.00 4.95 -1.86
N CYS A 158 13.31 5.09 -1.65
CA CYS A 158 13.88 6.08 -0.75
C CYS A 158 13.55 7.50 -1.22
N GLU A 159 13.78 7.79 -2.51
CA GLU A 159 13.46 9.08 -3.10
C GLU A 159 11.95 9.38 -3.03
N LEU A 160 11.10 8.42 -3.35
CA LEU A 160 9.64 8.56 -3.21
C LEU A 160 9.19 8.84 -1.76
N CYS A 161 9.94 8.38 -0.76
CA CYS A 161 9.65 8.69 0.65
C CYS A 161 10.11 10.10 1.06
N LYS A 162 11.08 10.68 0.36
CA LYS A 162 11.65 12.02 0.62
C LYS A 162 10.87 13.12 -0.11
N THR A 163 10.52 12.91 -1.38
CA THR A 163 9.98 13.94 -2.29
C THR A 163 8.63 13.59 -2.91
N GLY A 164 8.18 12.34 -2.80
CA GLY A 164 6.94 11.88 -3.40
C GLY A 164 5.68 12.28 -2.63
N THR A 165 4.53 11.90 -3.19
CA THR A 165 3.23 12.16 -2.54
C THR A 165 2.98 11.20 -1.37
N PRO A 166 2.09 11.54 -0.42
CA PRO A 166 1.80 10.67 0.72
C PRO A 166 1.34 9.26 0.31
N LYS A 167 0.67 9.14 -0.85
CA LYS A 167 0.22 7.86 -1.41
C LYS A 167 1.40 7.02 -1.90
N GLN A 168 2.36 7.63 -2.59
CA GLN A 168 3.57 6.96 -3.09
C GLN A 168 4.45 6.52 -1.92
N ALA A 169 4.77 7.42 -1.01
CA ALA A 169 5.53 7.16 0.21
C ALA A 169 5.02 5.95 1.02
N LYS A 170 3.70 5.92 1.26
CA LYS A 170 3.04 4.79 1.93
C LYS A 170 3.30 3.44 1.23
N GLN A 171 3.21 3.42 -0.10
CA GLN A 171 3.41 2.18 -0.86
C GLN A 171 4.90 1.83 -0.93
N ALA A 172 5.79 2.81 -1.01
CA ALA A 172 7.23 2.63 -1.05
C ALA A 172 7.76 1.96 0.23
N VAL A 173 7.43 2.51 1.41
CA VAL A 173 7.80 1.91 2.71
C VAL A 173 7.32 0.46 2.81
N ARG A 174 6.06 0.21 2.43
CA ARG A 174 5.48 -1.14 2.45
C ARG A 174 6.18 -2.08 1.47
N CYS A 175 6.48 -1.59 0.26
CA CYS A 175 7.11 -2.36 -0.80
C CYS A 175 8.49 -2.84 -0.37
N VAL A 176 9.34 -1.93 0.13
CA VAL A 176 10.68 -2.29 0.62
C VAL A 176 10.60 -3.27 1.78
N TYR A 177 9.77 -2.98 2.78
CA TYR A 177 9.65 -3.86 3.96
C TYR A 177 9.23 -5.29 3.58
N VAL A 178 8.21 -5.44 2.72
CA VAL A 178 7.71 -6.76 2.29
C VAL A 178 8.75 -7.51 1.47
N ASN A 179 9.56 -6.81 0.67
CA ASN A 179 10.61 -7.42 -0.15
C ASN A 179 11.94 -7.63 0.58
N ALA A 180 12.11 -7.05 1.77
CA ALA A 180 13.28 -7.19 2.62
C ALA A 180 13.16 -8.31 3.66
N ILE A 181 11.95 -8.59 4.15
CA ILE A 181 11.76 -9.58 5.21
C ILE A 181 11.88 -10.99 4.65
N ASN A 182 12.79 -11.74 5.24
CA ASN A 182 12.79 -13.18 5.12
C ASN A 182 11.72 -13.78 6.04
N ARG A 183 10.75 -14.49 5.48
CA ARG A 183 9.68 -15.15 6.25
C ARG A 183 10.14 -16.43 6.94
N GLU A 184 11.17 -17.07 6.40
CA GLU A 184 11.75 -18.30 6.97
C GLU A 184 12.60 -17.95 8.21
N ASP A 185 13.22 -16.77 8.21
CA ASP A 185 14.03 -16.25 9.30
C ASP A 185 13.82 -14.74 9.47
N PRO A 186 12.81 -14.32 10.26
CA PRO A 186 12.49 -12.91 10.48
C PRO A 186 13.57 -12.12 11.25
N GLU A 187 14.50 -12.81 11.91
CA GLU A 187 15.57 -12.17 12.68
C GLU A 187 16.74 -11.75 11.78
N LYS A 188 16.89 -12.41 10.63
CA LYS A 188 17.88 -12.06 9.61
C LYS A 188 17.43 -10.83 8.82
N GLU A 189 17.72 -9.66 9.36
CA GLU A 189 17.45 -8.38 8.71
C GLU A 189 18.26 -8.22 7.41
N ASN A 190 17.62 -7.71 6.35
CA ASN A 190 18.33 -7.32 5.13
C ASN A 190 19.07 -5.99 5.36
N THR A 191 20.40 -6.03 5.26
CA THR A 191 21.27 -4.88 5.54
C THR A 191 20.93 -3.65 4.68
N THR A 192 20.71 -3.82 3.38
CA THR A 192 20.41 -2.71 2.45
C THR A 192 19.13 -1.98 2.84
N ALA A 193 18.05 -2.74 3.09
CA ALA A 193 16.77 -2.16 3.51
C ALA A 193 16.88 -1.45 4.87
N MET A 194 17.63 -2.02 5.81
CA MET A 194 17.79 -1.44 7.14
C MET A 194 18.63 -0.16 7.11
N ASN A 195 19.69 -0.12 6.30
CA ASN A 195 20.48 1.08 6.10
C ASN A 195 19.61 2.20 5.52
N MET A 196 18.79 1.90 4.51
CA MET A 196 17.84 2.87 3.95
C MET A 196 16.83 3.35 5.00
N PHE A 197 16.23 2.46 5.80
CA PHE A 197 15.26 2.89 6.82
C PHE A 197 15.90 3.73 7.93
N ASN A 198 17.14 3.44 8.32
CA ASN A 198 17.87 4.26 9.29
C ASN A 198 18.15 5.66 8.73
N GLU A 199 18.67 5.76 7.51
CA GLU A 199 18.89 7.04 6.82
C GLU A 199 17.59 7.82 6.68
N LEU A 200 16.53 7.16 6.21
CA LEU A 200 15.21 7.77 6.03
C LEU A 200 14.64 8.26 7.35
N VAL A 201 14.76 7.50 8.45
CA VAL A 201 14.29 7.95 9.76
C VAL A 201 15.02 9.22 10.19
N GLU A 202 16.34 9.31 10.06
CA GLU A 202 17.11 10.52 10.39
C GLU A 202 16.69 11.71 9.52
N PHE A 203 16.53 11.52 8.21
CA PHE A 203 16.03 12.55 7.30
C PHE A 203 14.64 13.05 7.73
N LEU A 204 13.71 12.13 8.03
CA LEU A 204 12.36 12.46 8.46
C LEU A 204 12.32 13.19 9.80
N LYS A 205 13.30 12.98 10.70
CA LYS A 205 13.36 13.74 11.97
C LYS A 205 13.49 15.24 11.71
N ILE A 206 14.28 15.60 10.71
CA ILE A 206 14.52 16.98 10.29
C ILE A 206 13.30 17.49 9.52
N GLY A 207 12.76 16.66 8.62
CA GLY A 207 11.63 17.01 7.76
C GLY A 207 10.27 17.12 8.46
N LEU A 208 10.11 16.64 9.69
CA LEU A 208 8.88 16.78 10.50
C LEU A 208 8.79 18.20 11.13
N ASN A 209 8.81 19.20 10.26
CA ASN A 209 8.59 20.62 10.54
C ASN A 209 7.40 21.10 9.69
N PRO A 210 6.41 21.82 10.26
CA PRO A 210 5.31 22.41 9.49
C PRO A 210 5.72 23.28 8.29
N GLU A 211 6.94 23.84 8.29
CA GLU A 211 7.47 24.65 7.18
C GLU A 211 7.96 23.82 5.99
N ASN A 212 8.09 22.50 6.14
CA ASN A 212 8.52 21.62 5.06
C ASN A 212 7.35 21.34 4.10
N GLU A 213 7.56 21.57 2.81
CA GLU A 213 6.59 21.26 1.75
C GLU A 213 6.14 19.79 1.79
N ASN A 214 7.04 18.88 2.15
CA ASN A 214 6.77 17.45 2.25
C ASN A 214 6.35 16.99 3.66
N PHE A 215 5.90 17.90 4.52
CA PHE A 215 5.56 17.60 5.92
C PHE A 215 4.52 16.47 6.04
N ARG A 216 3.44 16.51 5.24
CA ARG A 216 2.41 15.46 5.22
C ARG A 216 2.97 14.10 4.79
N THR A 217 3.79 14.09 3.75
CA THR A 217 4.50 12.88 3.29
C THR A 217 5.37 12.31 4.41
N ALA A 218 6.10 13.16 5.13
CA ALA A 218 6.95 12.74 6.24
C ALA A 218 6.16 12.08 7.38
N ILE A 219 4.98 12.61 7.74
CA ILE A 219 4.08 12.00 8.73
C ILE A 219 3.65 10.60 8.28
N VAL A 220 3.26 10.45 7.01
CA VAL A 220 2.81 9.16 6.45
C VAL A 220 3.94 8.14 6.42
N CYS A 221 5.13 8.52 5.94
CA CYS A 221 6.34 7.69 5.95
C CYS A 221 6.62 7.18 7.37
N MET A 222 6.75 8.10 8.33
CA MET A 222 7.07 7.79 9.72
C MET A 222 6.02 6.84 10.34
N GLY A 223 4.73 7.09 10.11
CA GLY A 223 3.66 6.21 10.58
C GLY A 223 3.71 4.80 9.99
N HIS A 224 4.10 4.66 8.72
CA HIS A 224 4.25 3.35 8.07
C HIS A 224 5.50 2.60 8.55
N ILE A 225 6.63 3.29 8.78
CA ILE A 225 7.82 2.72 9.42
C ILE A 225 7.46 2.20 10.81
N ALA A 226 6.72 2.98 11.61
CA ALA A 226 6.26 2.60 12.95
C ALA A 226 5.40 1.32 12.96
N PHE A 227 4.58 1.13 11.94
CA PHE A 227 3.72 -0.04 11.82
C PHE A 227 4.50 -1.31 11.50
N HIS A 228 5.49 -1.18 10.62
CA HIS A 228 6.25 -2.30 10.08
C HIS A 228 7.44 -2.70 10.98
N MET A 229 8.09 -1.73 11.62
CA MET A 229 9.26 -1.95 12.49
C MET A 229 9.05 -1.29 13.86
N PRO A 230 7.99 -1.67 14.60
CA PRO A 230 7.63 -1.03 15.86
C PRO A 230 8.75 -1.11 16.88
N ASN A 231 9.37 -2.30 17.05
CA ASN A 231 10.38 -2.55 18.08
C ASN A 231 11.64 -1.68 17.86
N LYS A 232 12.16 -1.64 16.63
CA LYS A 232 13.40 -0.93 16.26
C LYS A 232 13.32 0.57 16.51
N TYR A 233 12.17 1.18 16.23
CA TYR A 233 11.99 2.63 16.34
C TYR A 233 11.06 3.05 17.50
N THR A 234 10.86 2.19 18.50
CA THR A 234 9.91 2.42 19.60
C THR A 234 10.12 3.76 20.30
N LEU A 235 11.34 4.01 20.78
CA LEU A 235 11.67 5.21 21.56
C LEU A 235 11.56 6.48 20.71
N THR A 236 12.11 6.41 19.49
CA THR A 236 12.03 7.46 18.49
C THR A 236 10.57 7.84 18.24
N MET A 237 9.72 6.86 17.95
CA MET A 237 8.30 7.07 17.67
C MET A 237 7.54 7.62 18.88
N LYS A 238 7.82 7.12 20.09
CA LYS A 238 7.18 7.63 21.32
C LYS A 238 7.44 9.12 21.51
N ASN A 239 8.68 9.56 21.29
CA ASN A 239 9.05 10.98 21.38
C ASN A 239 8.37 11.81 20.28
N PHE A 240 8.32 11.28 19.04
CA PHE A 240 7.64 11.94 17.92
C PHE A 240 6.15 12.11 18.14
N VAL A 241 5.46 11.06 18.59
CA VAL A 241 4.03 11.10 18.85
C VAL A 241 3.72 12.15 19.92
N ALA A 242 4.47 12.18 21.03
CA ALA A 242 4.23 13.14 22.10
C ALA A 242 4.51 14.59 21.69
N ARG A 243 5.67 14.85 21.05
CA ARG A 243 6.11 16.22 20.73
C ARG A 243 5.53 16.72 19.42
N LYS A 244 5.78 16.01 18.32
CA LYS A 244 5.42 16.45 16.97
C LYS A 244 3.94 16.28 16.67
N PHE A 245 3.36 15.10 16.91
CA PHE A 245 1.97 14.85 16.52
C PHE A 245 0.97 15.43 17.51
N VAL A 246 1.14 15.17 18.81
CA VAL A 246 0.17 15.63 19.81
C VAL A 246 0.37 17.13 20.08
N LYS A 247 1.55 17.52 20.59
CA LYS A 247 1.76 18.91 21.05
C LYS A 247 1.85 19.91 19.90
N GLU A 248 2.68 19.66 18.89
CA GLU A 248 2.99 20.63 17.83
C GLU A 248 2.01 20.59 16.64
N LEU A 249 1.10 19.61 16.56
CA LEU A 249 0.16 19.50 15.43
C LEU A 249 -1.30 19.39 15.87
N LEU A 250 -1.67 18.46 16.74
CA LEU A 250 -3.07 18.29 17.15
C LEU A 250 -3.53 19.37 18.15
N ILE A 251 -2.67 19.77 19.09
CA ILE A 251 -2.96 20.77 20.13
C ILE A 251 -2.53 22.18 19.70
N LEU A 252 -1.79 22.32 18.60
CA LEU A 252 -1.39 23.64 18.12
C LEU A 252 -2.61 24.41 17.59
N LYS A 253 -2.78 25.64 18.10
CA LYS A 253 -3.82 26.57 17.65
C LYS A 253 -3.60 26.85 16.16
N VAL A 254 -4.69 26.75 15.42
CA VAL A 254 -4.69 27.02 14.00
C VAL A 254 -4.76 28.55 13.79
N PRO A 255 -4.06 29.14 12.81
CA PRO A 255 -4.17 30.57 12.53
C PRO A 255 -5.63 30.98 12.31
N GLU A 256 -6.00 32.19 12.73
CA GLU A 256 -7.38 32.72 12.55
C GLU A 256 -7.62 33.20 11.12
N ASP A 257 -6.58 33.75 10.47
CA ASP A 257 -6.61 34.10 9.05
C ASP A 257 -6.29 32.86 8.22
N ARG A 258 -7.34 32.17 7.79
CA ARG A 258 -7.27 31.06 6.85
C ARG A 258 -8.20 31.42 5.71
N GLY A 259 -7.63 31.50 4.50
CA GLY A 259 -8.31 31.96 3.28
C GLY A 259 -9.55 31.14 2.93
N ASP A 260 -9.65 30.67 1.68
CA ASP A 260 -10.87 29.99 1.25
C ASP A 260 -11.03 28.63 1.96
N LEU A 261 -11.97 28.58 2.91
CA LEU A 261 -12.37 27.37 3.61
C LEU A 261 -13.52 26.70 2.85
N PRO A 262 -13.58 25.36 2.83
CA PRO A 262 -14.67 24.64 2.17
C PRO A 262 -16.02 24.98 2.82
N GLU A 263 -17.00 25.33 1.99
CA GLU A 263 -18.37 25.63 2.42
C GLU A 263 -19.15 24.36 2.74
N GLY A 264 -20.04 24.44 3.74
CA GLY A 264 -20.96 23.36 4.12
C GLY A 264 -20.43 22.38 5.17
N GLU A 265 -21.16 21.29 5.37
CA GLU A 265 -20.88 20.30 6.42
C GLU A 265 -19.86 19.23 6.01
N TRP A 266 -19.60 19.10 4.70
CA TRP A 266 -18.77 18.07 4.10
C TRP A 266 -18.16 18.54 2.78
N CYS A 267 -16.92 18.11 2.53
CA CYS A 267 -16.19 18.31 1.27
C CYS A 267 -15.37 17.06 0.94
N LYS A 268 -14.74 17.00 -0.24
CA LYS A 268 -13.78 15.92 -0.55
C LYS A 268 -12.52 16.07 0.32
N GLU A 269 -11.82 14.96 0.59
CA GLU A 269 -10.62 15.00 1.45
C GLU A 269 -9.55 15.94 0.83
N GLU A 270 -9.43 15.97 -0.50
CA GLU A 270 -8.47 16.80 -1.23
C GLU A 270 -8.77 18.32 -1.17
N GLU A 271 -10.00 18.70 -0.83
CA GLU A 271 -10.44 20.10 -0.71
C GLU A 271 -10.17 20.67 0.70
N LEU A 272 -9.66 19.85 1.63
CA LEU A 272 -9.33 20.28 2.98
C LEU A 272 -8.04 21.11 3.02
N PRO A 273 -7.94 22.08 3.95
CA PRO A 273 -6.68 22.77 4.22
C PRO A 273 -5.56 21.78 4.61
N GLU A 274 -4.34 22.05 4.14
CA GLU A 274 -3.19 21.15 4.33
C GLU A 274 -2.89 20.87 5.81
N ILE A 275 -3.11 21.85 6.69
CA ILE A 275 -2.96 21.67 8.13
C ILE A 275 -3.94 20.62 8.68
N THR A 276 -5.17 20.58 8.17
CA THR A 276 -6.16 19.59 8.57
C THR A 276 -5.80 18.23 8.01
N LEU A 277 -5.36 18.14 6.76
CA LEU A 277 -4.82 16.91 6.17
C LEU A 277 -3.66 16.33 6.98
N CYS A 278 -2.75 17.19 7.44
CA CYS A 278 -1.66 16.80 8.34
C CYS A 278 -2.19 16.27 9.68
N LYS A 279 -3.18 16.93 10.30
CA LYS A 279 -3.83 16.44 11.54
C LYS A 279 -4.47 15.05 11.32
N LEU A 280 -5.14 14.83 10.19
CA LEU A 280 -5.71 13.52 9.84
C LEU A 280 -4.62 12.45 9.72
N GLU A 281 -3.54 12.72 9.00
CA GLU A 281 -2.44 11.75 8.85
C GLU A 281 -1.67 11.51 10.15
N ALA A 282 -1.55 12.49 11.03
CA ALA A 282 -0.94 12.32 12.35
C ALA A 282 -1.77 11.38 13.24
N MET A 283 -3.09 11.55 13.26
CA MET A 283 -3.99 10.60 13.93
C MET A 283 -3.84 9.19 13.34
N LYS A 284 -3.82 9.08 12.00
CA LYS A 284 -3.60 7.79 11.32
C LYS A 284 -2.20 7.22 11.62
N ALA A 285 -1.17 8.03 11.80
CA ALA A 285 0.20 7.60 12.14
C ALA A 285 0.31 7.08 13.58
N MET A 286 -0.27 7.79 14.55
CA MET A 286 -0.48 7.28 15.91
C MET A 286 -1.25 5.96 15.86
N ALA A 287 -2.23 5.87 14.97
CA ALA A 287 -3.02 4.67 14.78
C ALA A 287 -2.28 3.47 14.14
N ARG A 288 -1.21 3.75 13.43
CA ARG A 288 -0.33 2.74 12.85
C ARG A 288 0.67 2.25 13.89
N TRP A 289 1.21 3.16 14.69
CA TRP A 289 2.17 2.87 15.75
C TRP A 289 1.65 1.92 16.83
N LEU A 290 0.47 2.17 17.44
CA LEU A 290 -0.03 1.24 18.48
C LEU A 290 -0.48 -0.10 17.89
N THR A 291 -0.89 -0.11 16.62
CA THR A 291 -1.18 -1.37 15.91
C THR A 291 0.10 -2.18 15.80
N GLY A 292 1.23 -1.53 15.49
CA GLY A 292 2.56 -2.16 15.43
C GLY A 292 3.03 -2.69 16.78
N LEU A 293 2.91 -1.90 17.86
CA LEU A 293 3.41 -2.28 19.20
C LEU A 293 2.71 -3.50 19.81
N LYS A 294 1.49 -3.84 19.37
CA LYS A 294 0.65 -4.97 19.83
C LYS A 294 0.30 -5.02 21.32
N THR A 295 1.18 -4.69 22.27
CA THR A 295 1.01 -4.95 23.71
C THR A 295 1.07 -3.71 24.61
N ASP A 296 1.45 -2.53 24.11
CA ASP A 296 1.52 -1.31 24.94
C ASP A 296 0.12 -0.77 25.28
N VAL A 297 -0.40 -1.18 26.44
CA VAL A 297 -1.72 -0.78 26.95
C VAL A 297 -1.74 0.72 27.25
N THR A 298 -0.75 1.23 27.98
CA THR A 298 -0.69 2.63 28.41
C THR A 298 -0.70 3.62 27.24
N ALA A 299 0.07 3.35 26.18
CA ALA A 299 0.05 4.18 24.98
C ALA A 299 -1.30 4.09 24.25
N ALA A 300 -1.96 2.94 24.29
CA ALA A 300 -3.30 2.77 23.75
C ALA A 300 -4.34 3.57 24.54
N GLU A 301 -4.35 3.50 25.88
CA GLU A 301 -5.31 4.24 26.71
C GLU A 301 -5.23 5.75 26.46
N LYS A 302 -4.02 6.31 26.44
CA LYS A 302 -3.81 7.74 26.18
C LYS A 302 -4.32 8.16 24.81
N THR A 303 -4.08 7.33 23.80
CA THR A 303 -4.55 7.58 22.44
C THR A 303 -6.07 7.47 22.34
N PHE A 304 -6.68 6.46 22.97
CA PHE A 304 -8.13 6.31 23.00
C PHE A 304 -8.81 7.48 23.72
N ARG A 305 -8.27 7.92 24.86
CA ARG A 305 -8.77 9.11 25.56
C ARG A 305 -8.74 10.34 24.66
N MET A 306 -7.63 10.54 23.93
CA MET A 306 -7.52 11.65 22.99
C MET A 306 -8.53 11.54 21.83
N LEU A 307 -8.67 10.37 21.21
CA LEU A 307 -9.65 10.16 20.13
C LEU A 307 -11.09 10.34 20.63
N SER A 308 -11.41 9.88 21.84
CA SER A 308 -12.73 10.06 22.47
C SER A 308 -13.01 11.54 22.72
N ALA A 309 -12.04 12.28 23.27
CA ALA A 309 -12.17 13.72 23.47
C ALA A 309 -12.40 14.48 22.15
N ILE A 310 -11.77 14.06 21.05
CA ILE A 310 -12.03 14.64 19.71
C ILE A 310 -13.48 14.39 19.28
N ILE A 311 -14.01 13.18 19.51
CA ILE A 311 -15.39 12.82 19.14
C ILE A 311 -16.39 13.60 20.00
N GLU A 312 -16.22 13.60 21.32
CA GLU A 312 -17.08 14.27 22.29
C GLU A 312 -17.13 15.78 22.08
N ARG A 313 -16.00 16.40 21.71
CA ARG A 313 -15.91 17.84 21.42
C ARG A 313 -16.29 18.18 19.98
N GLY A 314 -16.89 17.26 19.25
CA GLY A 314 -17.41 17.53 17.92
C GLY A 314 -16.33 17.80 16.87
N GLY A 315 -15.11 17.27 17.02
CA GLY A 315 -14.01 17.45 16.06
C GLY A 315 -13.11 18.65 16.32
N ASP A 316 -13.45 19.46 17.31
CA ASP A 316 -12.66 20.61 17.74
C ASP A 316 -12.04 20.33 19.11
N LEU A 317 -10.79 19.86 19.10
CA LEU A 317 -10.10 19.48 20.34
C LEU A 317 -9.88 20.68 21.27
N LEU A 318 -9.62 21.87 20.72
CA LEU A 318 -9.30 23.08 21.49
C LEU A 318 -10.55 23.89 21.86
N GLN A 319 -11.68 23.65 21.18
CA GLN A 319 -12.93 24.38 21.36
C GLN A 319 -12.79 25.89 21.09
N ASP A 320 -11.86 26.26 20.21
CA ASP A 320 -11.63 27.64 19.80
C ASP A 320 -12.56 28.09 18.66
N ASN A 321 -13.33 27.16 18.09
CA ASN A 321 -14.27 27.38 16.99
C ASN A 321 -13.65 27.96 15.71
N ILE A 322 -12.33 27.78 15.50
CA ILE A 322 -11.62 28.27 14.30
C ILE A 322 -11.80 27.31 13.10
N LEU A 323 -11.98 26.02 13.38
CA LEU A 323 -12.16 25.01 12.32
C LEU A 323 -13.52 25.15 11.63
N SER A 324 -13.54 25.01 10.31
CA SER A 324 -14.79 24.93 9.54
C SER A 324 -15.59 23.67 9.91
N THR A 325 -16.89 23.67 9.59
CA THR A 325 -17.77 22.52 9.84
C THR A 325 -17.29 21.27 9.10
N ALA A 326 -16.86 21.41 7.84
CA ALA A 326 -16.30 20.31 7.05
C ALA A 326 -15.03 19.72 7.69
N GLU A 327 -14.09 20.55 8.16
CA GLU A 327 -12.89 20.08 8.86
C GLU A 327 -13.25 19.32 10.15
N LYS A 328 -14.16 19.87 10.97
CA LYS A 328 -14.67 19.21 12.18
C LYS A 328 -15.28 17.85 11.84
N SER A 329 -16.07 17.75 10.78
CA SER A 329 -16.65 16.48 10.29
C SER A 329 -15.59 15.45 9.93
N TRP A 330 -14.56 15.82 9.16
CA TRP A 330 -13.48 14.91 8.78
C TRP A 330 -12.62 14.46 9.97
N ILE A 331 -12.35 15.37 10.91
CA ILE A 331 -11.59 15.05 12.12
C ILE A 331 -12.39 14.06 13.00
N ARG A 332 -13.70 14.32 13.21
CA ARG A 332 -14.59 13.38 13.93
C ARG A 332 -14.63 12.01 13.26
N LEU A 333 -14.87 11.97 11.95
CA LEU A 333 -14.96 10.73 11.20
C LEU A 333 -13.65 9.93 11.31
N THR A 334 -12.51 10.61 11.14
CA THR A 334 -11.20 9.98 11.26
C THR A 334 -10.99 9.42 12.66
N ALA A 335 -11.29 10.18 13.71
CA ALA A 335 -11.18 9.68 15.08
C ALA A 335 -12.05 8.44 15.32
N ALA A 336 -13.31 8.46 14.88
CA ALA A 336 -14.23 7.33 15.01
C ALA A 336 -13.79 6.09 14.22
N MET A 337 -13.33 6.28 12.97
CA MET A 337 -12.80 5.19 12.14
C MET A 337 -11.58 4.53 12.80
N LEU A 338 -10.67 5.33 13.36
CA LEU A 338 -9.48 4.80 14.02
C LEU A 338 -9.85 4.08 15.31
N PHE A 339 -10.78 4.64 16.09
CA PHE A 339 -11.32 4.00 17.29
C PHE A 339 -11.89 2.60 16.97
N SER A 340 -12.78 2.51 15.97
CA SER A 340 -13.38 1.25 15.53
C SER A 340 -12.35 0.25 14.99
N LYS A 341 -11.42 0.72 14.15
CA LYS A 341 -10.35 -0.12 13.58
C LYS A 341 -9.45 -0.73 14.65
N TYR A 342 -9.17 0.02 15.71
CA TYR A 342 -8.41 -0.48 16.84
C TYR A 342 -9.21 -1.44 17.70
N ALA A 343 -10.48 -1.13 17.93
CA ALA A 343 -11.35 -1.96 18.72
C ALA A 343 -11.49 -3.38 18.14
N ASN A 344 -11.65 -3.47 16.83
CA ASN A 344 -11.73 -4.74 16.12
C ASN A 344 -10.43 -5.57 16.19
N LYS A 345 -9.27 -4.94 16.39
CA LYS A 345 -7.97 -5.63 16.38
C LYS A 345 -7.49 -6.11 17.74
N LYS A 346 -8.04 -5.59 18.85
CA LYS A 346 -7.56 -5.90 20.21
C LYS A 346 -8.71 -5.99 21.22
N VAL A 347 -9.57 -7.00 21.05
CA VAL A 347 -10.66 -7.33 22.00
C VAL A 347 -10.13 -7.51 23.44
N SER A 348 -8.90 -8.00 23.63
CA SER A 348 -8.30 -8.18 24.97
C SER A 348 -7.89 -6.87 25.66
N VAL A 349 -7.41 -5.87 24.94
CA VAL A 349 -7.04 -4.55 25.49
C VAL A 349 -8.28 -3.69 25.77
N ILE A 350 -9.35 -3.91 25.00
CA ILE A 350 -10.65 -3.28 25.30
C ILE A 350 -11.27 -3.84 26.57
N LYS A 351 -11.13 -5.14 26.85
CA LYS A 351 -11.65 -5.72 28.10
C LYS A 351 -11.04 -5.08 29.36
N SER A 352 -9.78 -4.62 29.31
CA SER A 352 -9.16 -3.85 30.41
C SER A 352 -9.52 -2.36 30.41
N LEU A 353 -10.01 -1.82 29.29
CA LEU A 353 -10.44 -0.42 29.15
C LEU A 353 -11.94 -0.24 29.47
N GLN A 354 -12.77 -1.25 29.25
CA GLN A 354 -14.21 -1.23 29.56
C GLN A 354 -14.49 -1.06 31.05
N SER A 355 -13.56 -1.41 31.95
CA SER A 355 -13.69 -1.12 33.37
C SER A 355 -13.51 0.36 33.73
N ASN A 356 -12.95 1.19 32.82
CA ASN A 356 -12.60 2.59 33.09
C ASN A 356 -13.30 3.62 32.19
N ILE A 357 -14.04 3.19 31.15
CA ILE A 357 -14.71 4.08 30.16
C ILE A 357 -16.24 4.05 30.30
N LEU A 358 -16.79 3.12 31.08
CA LEU A 358 -18.24 2.97 31.32
C LEU A 358 -18.70 3.50 32.69
N ILE A 359 -17.96 4.43 33.29
CA ILE A 359 -18.37 5.17 34.50
C ILE A 359 -18.47 6.65 34.16
#